data_AF-A0A6C0CSX8-F1
#
_entry.id   AF-A0A6C0CSX8-F1
#
_cell.length_a   1.000
_cell.length_b   1.000
_cell.length_c   1.000
_cell.angle_alpha   90.00
_cell.angle_beta   90.00
_cell.angle_gamma   90.00
#
_symmetry.space_group_name_H-M   'P 1'
#
loop_
_entity.id
_entity.type
_entity.pdbx_description
1 polymer ?
#
loop_
_entity_poly.entity_id
_entity_poly.type
_entity_poly.pdbx_seq_one_letter_code
_entity_poly.pdbx_strand_id
1 'polypeptide(L)' 'MKNSIIKECLEMLKKENIKYEIRNFCKPIMELVLFEFKPYIYIIVSLIILIFIMILVILILLFLILRNNNLLSK' A
#
# COMPACT_ATOMS: atom_id res chain seq x y z
N MET A 1 -27.23 36.66 5.89
CA MET A 1 -26.68 36.64 4.51
C MET A 1 -25.66 35.53 4.29
N LYS A 2 -24.60 35.41 5.12
CA LYS A 2 -23.54 34.37 4.96
C LYS A 2 -24.08 32.92 4.89
N ASN A 3 -25.14 32.61 5.65
CA ASN A 3 -25.73 31.28 5.70
C ASN A 3 -26.59 30.94 4.47
N SER A 4 -27.03 31.93 3.69
CA SER A 4 -27.84 31.70 2.47
C SER A 4 -26.95 31.21 1.33
N ILE A 5 -25.80 31.86 1.16
CA ILE A 5 -24.81 31.52 0.13
C ILE A 5 -24.26 30.11 0.36
N ILE A 6 -23.99 29.75 1.62
CA ILE A 6 -23.54 28.40 1.98
C ILE A 6 -24.64 27.37 1.69
N LYS A 7 -25.91 27.67 2.00
CA LYS A 7 -27.04 26.77 1.70
C LYS A 7 -27.23 26.57 0.20
N GLU A 8 -27.19 27.63 -0.60
CA GLU A 8 -27.33 27.55 -2.06
C GLU A 8 -26.15 26.81 -2.70
N CYS A 9 -24.91 27.05 -2.24
CA CYS A 9 -23.77 26.25 -2.68
C CYS A 9 -23.93 24.77 -2.33
N LEU A 10 -24.47 24.46 -1.15
CA LEU A 10 -24.67 23.09 -0.68
C LEU A 10 -25.82 22.40 -1.42
N GLU A 11 -26.86 23.15 -1.81
CA GLU A 11 -27.94 22.68 -2.70
C GLU A 11 -27.45 22.45 -4.13
N MET A 12 -26.59 23.32 -4.66
CA MET A 12 -25.90 23.08 -5.93
C MET A 12 -25.01 21.83 -5.83
N LEU A 13 -24.21 21.68 -4.79
CA LEU A 13 -23.33 20.52 -4.62
C LEU A 13 -24.11 19.19 -4.48
N LYS A 14 -25.32 19.25 -3.93
CA LYS A 14 -26.21 18.08 -3.80
C LYS A 14 -26.75 17.60 -5.15
N LYS A 15 -26.80 18.49 -6.15
CA LYS A 15 -27.28 18.19 -7.50
C LYS A 15 -26.40 17.11 -8.14
N GLU A 16 -27.05 16.07 -8.66
CA GLU A 16 -26.37 14.85 -9.12
C GLU A 16 -25.35 15.11 -10.25
N ASN A 17 -25.62 16.10 -11.10
CA ASN A 17 -24.70 16.53 -12.15
C ASN A 17 -23.36 17.06 -11.60
N ILE A 18 -23.39 17.80 -10.49
CA ILE A 18 -22.18 18.35 -9.87
C ILE A 18 -21.39 17.24 -9.16
N LYS A 19 -22.07 16.27 -8.54
CA LYS A 19 -21.39 15.07 -8.01
C LYS A 19 -20.71 14.26 -9.12
N TYR A 20 -21.34 14.15 -10.29
CA TYR A 20 -20.77 13.48 -11.44
C TYR A 20 -19.51 14.21 -11.96
N GLU A 21 -19.57 15.52 -12.11
CA GLU A 21 -18.42 16.33 -12.54
C GLU A 21 -17.27 16.31 -11.52
N ILE A 22 -17.57 16.43 -10.22
CA ILE A 22 -16.56 16.31 -9.17
C ILE A 22 -15.89 14.93 -9.21
N ARG A 23 -16.68 13.86 -9.39
CA ARG A 23 -16.12 12.51 -9.52
C ARG A 23 -15.23 12.40 -10.76
N ASN A 24 -15.63 12.99 -11.88
CA ASN A 24 -14.86 12.96 -13.11
C ASN A 24 -13.58 13.80 -13.01
N PHE A 25 -13.61 14.88 -12.23
CA PHE A 25 -12.45 15.71 -11.90
C PHE A 25 -11.47 15.02 -10.93
N CYS A 26 -11.97 14.28 -9.94
CA CYS A 26 -11.14 13.54 -9.01
C CYS A 26 -10.58 12.24 -9.60
N LYS A 27 -11.21 11.69 -10.64
CA LYS A 27 -10.78 10.47 -11.33
C LYS A 27 -9.32 10.49 -11.81
N PRO A 28 -8.84 11.52 -12.54
CA PRO A 28 -7.44 11.59 -12.98
C PRO A 28 -6.46 11.71 -11.81
N ILE A 29 -6.85 12.37 -10.72
CA ILE A 29 -6.03 12.48 -9.52
C ILE A 29 -5.87 11.10 -8.87
N MET A 30 -6.96 10.35 -8.76
CA MET A 30 -6.95 9.00 -8.21
C MET A 30 -6.15 8.03 -9.10
N GLU A 31 -6.23 8.17 -10.42
CA GLU A 31 -5.44 7.39 -11.38
C GLU A 31 -3.94 7.71 -11.31
N LEU A 32 -3.55 8.99 -11.20
CA LEU A 32 -2.16 9.41 -11.01
C LEU A 32 -1.58 8.86 -9.71
N VAL A 33 -2.34 8.97 -8.62
CA VAL A 33 -1.94 8.46 -7.30
C VAL A 33 -1.78 6.93 -7.36
N LEU A 34 -2.71 6.21 -7.97
CA LEU A 34 -2.59 4.76 -8.17
C LEU A 34 -1.42 4.38 -9.07
N PHE A 35 -1.12 5.18 -10.10
CA PHE A 35 0.02 4.96 -10.99
C PHE A 35 1.35 5.10 -10.25
N GLU A 36 1.48 6.11 -9.40
CA GLU A 36 2.65 6.29 -8.54
C GLU A 36 2.76 5.19 -7.49
N PHE A 37 1.65 4.74 -6.88
CA PHE A 37 1.66 3.70 -5.86
C PHE A 37 2.05 2.31 -6.38
N LYS A 38 1.76 2.00 -7.65
CA LYS A 38 2.07 0.69 -8.25
C LYS A 38 3.54 0.25 -8.05
N PRO A 39 4.57 1.02 -8.44
CA PRO A 39 5.96 0.63 -8.23
C PRO A 39 6.31 0.42 -6.75
N TYR A 40 5.75 1.21 -5.82
CA TYR A 40 6.01 1.03 -4.39
C TYR A 40 5.48 -0.31 -3.87
N ILE A 41 4.31 -0.76 -4.32
CA ILE A 41 3.76 -2.07 -3.94
C ILE A 41 4.71 -3.19 -4.39
N TYR A 42 5.24 -3.13 -5.61
CA TYR A 42 6.21 -4.12 -6.09
C TYR A 42 7.49 -4.12 -5.27
N ILE A 43 8.01 -2.96 -4.89
CA ILE A 43 9.20 -2.84 -4.03
C ILE A 43 8.93 -3.49 -2.67
N ILE A 44 7.79 -3.19 -2.04
CA ILE A 44 7.42 -3.75 -0.74
C ILE A 44 7.29 -5.28 -0.82
N VAL A 45 6.61 -5.81 -1.84
CA VAL A 45 6.48 -7.25 -2.06
C VAL A 45 7.85 -7.91 -2.26
N SER A 46 8.74 -7.29 -3.05
CA SER A 46 10.10 -7.78 -3.25
C SER A 46 10.90 -7.82 -1.94
N LEU A 47 10.75 -6.80 -1.08
CA LEU A 47 11.41 -6.75 0.23
C LEU A 47 10.89 -7.85 1.17
N ILE A 48 9.58 -8.11 1.17
CA ILE A 48 8.99 -9.19 1.97
C ILE A 48 9.55 -10.55 1.53
N ILE A 49 9.66 -10.79 0.22
CA ILE A 49 10.28 -12.01 -0.32
C ILE A 49 11.75 -12.12 0.10
N LEU A 50 12.50 -11.02 0.05
CA LEU A 50 13.90 -10.99 0.45
C LEU A 50 14.08 -11.33 1.94
N ILE A 51 13.25 -10.75 2.80
CA ILE A 51 13.25 -11.04 4.24
C ILE A 51 12.93 -12.52 4.49
N PHE A 52 11.96 -13.07 3.75
CA PHE A 52 11.62 -14.49 3.85
C PHE A 52 12.81 -15.40 3.50
N ILE A 53 13.52 -15.10 2.41
CA ILE A 53 14.72 -15.85 2.01
C ILE A 53 15.81 -15.73 3.08
N MET A 54 16.04 -14.54 3.64
CA MET A 54 17.03 -14.34 4.70
C MET A 54 16.73 -15.19 5.94
N ILE A 55 15.46 -15.30 6.32
CA ILE A 55 15.05 -16.16 7.45
C ILE A 55 15.34 -17.63 7.14
N LEU A 56 15.07 -18.09 5.92
CA LEU A 56 15.39 -19.46 5.50
C LEU A 56 16.89 -19.75 5.57
N VAL A 57 17.73 -18.83 5.11
CA VAL A 57 19.20 -18.97 5.19
C VAL A 57 19.66 -19.11 6.63
N ILE A 58 19.16 -18.26 7.54
CA ILE A 58 19.49 -18.32 8.96
C ILE A 58 19.06 -19.66 9.57
N LEU A 59 17.86 -20.14 9.22
CA LEU A 59 17.34 -21.40 9.71
C LEU A 59 18.17 -22.61 9.25
N ILE A 60 18.57 -22.63 7.97
CA ILE A 60 19.45 -23.67 7.41
C ILE A 60 20.82 -23.63 8.09
N LEU A 61 21.40 -22.44 8.24
CA LEU A 61 22.70 -22.27 8.90
C LEU A 61 22.67 -22.77 10.34
N LEU A 62 21.63 -22.41 11.09
CA LEU A 62 21.43 -22.85 12.47
C LEU A 62 21.34 -24.38 12.56
N PHE A 63 20.56 -25.00 11.66
CA PHE A 63 20.42 -26.45 11.61
C PHE A 63 21.75 -27.15 11.31
N LEU A 64 22.54 -26.60 10.35
CA LEU A 64 23.85 -27.14 10.00
C LEU A 64 24.82 -27.07 11.19
N ILE A 65 24.88 -25.94 11.87
CA ILE A 65 25.71 -25.75 13.07
C ILE A 65 25.33 -26.75 14.16
N LEU A 66 24.02 -26.90 14.45
CA LEU A 66 23.54 -27.83 15.47
C LEU A 66 23.91 -29.29 15.14
N ARG A 67 23.77 -29.69 13.87
CA ARG A 67 24.16 -31.03 13.41
C ARG A 67 25.66 -31.27 13.54
N ASN A 68 26.48 -30.29 13.19
CA ASN A 68 27.94 -30.40 13.28
C ASN A 68 28.44 -30.46 14.73
N ASN A 69 27.84 -29.66 15.63
CA ASN A 69 28.21 -29.65 17.04
C ASN A 69 27.81 -30.96 17.75
N ASN A 70 26.67 -31.56 17.40
CA ASN A 70 26.27 -32.87 17.93
C ASN A 70 27.21 -34.01 17.50
N LEU A 71 27.92 -33.88 16.37
CA LEU A 71 28.94 -34.86 15.93
C LEU A 71 30.27 -34.72 16.69
N LEU A 72 30.61 -33.51 17.16
CA LEU A 72 31.81 -33.26 17.96
C LEU A 72 31.62 -33.59 19.46
N SER A 73 30.38 -33.68 19.92
CA SER A 73 30.03 -33.98 21.32
C SER A 73 29.96 -35.48 21.65
N LYS A 74 30.27 -36.37 20.71
CA LYS A 74 30.23 -37.82 20.88
C LYS A 74 31.61 -38.42 20.61
#